data_AF-X1BQU0-F1
#
_entry.id   AF-X1BQU0-F1
#
_cell.length_a   1.000
_cell.length_b   1.000
_cell.length_c   1.000
_cell.angle_alpha   90.00
_cell.angle_beta   90.00
_cell.angle_gamma   90.00
#
_symmetry.space_group_name_H-M   'P 1'
#
loop_
_entity.id
_entity.type
_entity.pdbx_description
1 polymer ?
#
loop_
_entity_poly.entity_id
_entity_poly.type
_entity_poly.pdbx_seq_one_letter_code
_entity_poly.pdbx_strand_id
1 'polypeptide(L)'
;PVANIDSYDNWVWAIKPDGLYAIQDEEPDLVLGEIKHLLSITTGEVMFVKTPYLHYNIGPFFEQFVNKQQEDIGPNRGHGLSHDRRGTPAGYAVAARGYFLGIDAGRDGRSSVMAFLNGGWHEILRSPMGERIRELRLQNIPLLPARLWVTTDRNIGFIELGELTLEPEQDERVEYTWESYVITAWYSDNLLDIRKYWAHLKLFTEGLIGDKVEISVFYQVDDADDDDKWYKFKSPYDISPSQEYRVGGGQVGGKRIRFLLRMNTSDA
;
A
#
# COMPACT_ATOMS: atom_id res chain seq x y z
N PRO A 1 -13.09 22.45 17.53
CA PRO A 1 -12.21 23.15 16.57
C PRO A 1 -12.47 22.59 15.17
N VAL A 2 -12.33 23.40 14.11
CA VAL A 2 -12.34 22.91 12.72
C VAL A 2 -11.09 22.06 12.52
N ALA A 3 -11.27 20.82 12.06
CA ALA A 3 -10.17 19.91 11.77
C ALA A 3 -9.61 20.16 10.37
N ASN A 4 -10.48 20.34 9.37
CA ASN A 4 -10.08 20.65 8.00
C ASN A 4 -11.21 21.35 7.23
N ILE A 5 -10.87 21.98 6.11
CA ILE A 5 -11.75 22.80 5.28
C ILE A 5 -11.36 22.65 3.81
N ASP A 6 -12.34 22.50 2.93
CA ASP A 6 -12.13 22.50 1.47
C ASP A 6 -13.34 23.12 0.76
N SER A 7 -13.17 23.55 -0.49
CA SER A 7 -14.25 24.17 -1.28
C SER A 7 -14.69 23.28 -2.43
N TYR A 8 -16.01 23.09 -2.57
CA TYR A 8 -16.62 22.24 -3.58
C TYR A 8 -18.05 22.66 -3.88
N ASP A 9 -18.42 22.70 -5.16
CA ASP A 9 -19.78 22.99 -5.64
C ASP A 9 -20.37 24.33 -5.17
N ASN A 10 -19.53 25.37 -5.05
CA ASN A 10 -19.86 26.69 -4.47
C ASN A 10 -20.14 26.69 -2.96
N TRP A 11 -19.88 25.57 -2.27
CA TRP A 11 -19.92 25.49 -0.82
C TRP A 11 -18.50 25.42 -0.27
N VAL A 12 -18.34 25.93 0.95
CA VAL A 12 -17.18 25.63 1.79
C VAL A 12 -17.57 24.51 2.73
N TRP A 13 -16.85 23.40 2.67
CA TRP A 13 -17.06 22.25 3.54
C TRP A 13 -16.09 22.32 4.69
N ALA A 14 -16.56 22.11 5.91
CA ALA A 14 -15.72 22.05 7.10
C ALA A 14 -16.03 20.79 7.90
N ILE A 15 -15.00 20.04 8.25
CA ILE A 15 -15.13 18.89 9.14
C ILE A 15 -14.65 19.24 10.53
N LYS A 16 -15.42 18.81 11.52
CA LYS A 16 -15.12 18.94 12.95
C LYS A 16 -15.31 17.58 13.61
N PRO A 17 -14.73 17.34 14.80
CA PRO A 17 -14.95 16.10 15.54
C PRO A 17 -16.43 15.79 15.86
N ASP A 18 -17.31 16.79 15.80
CA ASP A 18 -18.75 16.68 16.05
C ASP A 18 -19.61 16.60 14.78
N GLY A 19 -19.07 16.82 13.57
CA GLY A 19 -19.88 16.80 12.37
C GLY A 19 -19.21 17.33 11.10
N LEU A 20 -19.87 17.06 9.98
CA LEU A 20 -19.58 17.68 8.68
C LEU A 20 -20.54 18.85 8.45
N TYR A 21 -19.97 20.00 8.11
CA TYR A 21 -20.70 21.24 7.88
C TYR A 21 -20.52 21.70 6.44
N ALA A 22 -21.59 22.24 5.85
CA ALA A 22 -21.55 22.97 4.59
C ALA A 22 -21.83 24.44 4.89
N ILE A 23 -21.03 25.33 4.33
CA ILE A 23 -21.08 26.77 4.58
C ILE A 23 -21.32 27.47 3.26
N GLN A 24 -22.39 28.25 3.20
CA GLN A 24 -22.73 29.13 2.10
C GLN A 24 -23.25 30.44 2.68
N ASP A 25 -22.86 31.58 2.08
CA ASP A 25 -23.27 32.91 2.52
C ASP A 25 -23.04 33.17 4.02
N GLU A 26 -21.92 32.68 4.55
CA GLU A 26 -21.51 32.79 5.96
C GLU A 26 -22.38 32.01 6.97
N GLU A 27 -23.35 31.21 6.50
CA GLU A 27 -24.20 30.37 7.34
C GLU A 27 -23.74 28.89 7.31
N PRO A 28 -23.32 28.32 8.45
CA PRO A 28 -22.98 26.90 8.53
C PRO A 28 -24.23 26.02 8.74
N ASP A 29 -24.45 25.07 7.83
CA ASP A 29 -25.44 24.00 7.97
C ASP A 29 -24.76 22.68 8.40
N LEU A 30 -25.35 21.99 9.39
CA LEU A 30 -24.87 20.70 9.85
C LEU A 30 -25.43 19.60 8.94
N VAL A 31 -24.57 19.05 8.09
CA VAL A 31 -24.96 18.07 7.08
C VAL A 31 -24.93 16.64 7.63
N LEU A 32 -23.92 16.30 8.44
CA LEU A 32 -23.80 15.00 9.11
C LEU A 32 -23.45 15.21 10.57
N GLY A 33 -24.43 15.02 11.45
CA GLY A 33 -24.29 15.20 12.91
C GLY A 33 -24.01 13.91 13.65
N GLU A 34 -24.08 12.76 12.99
CA GLU A 34 -23.87 11.42 13.54
C GLU A 34 -22.40 11.19 13.92
N ILE A 35 -21.48 11.90 13.26
CA ILE A 35 -20.03 11.84 13.49
C ILE A 35 -19.69 12.07 14.97
N LYS A 36 -20.45 12.92 15.67
CA LYS A 36 -20.26 13.20 17.11
C LYS A 36 -20.28 11.96 18.00
N HIS A 37 -20.88 10.86 17.55
CA HIS A 37 -20.98 9.62 18.33
C HIS A 37 -19.72 8.76 18.26
N LEU A 38 -18.85 8.98 17.26
CA LEU A 38 -17.62 8.20 17.08
C LEU A 38 -16.43 8.76 17.89
N LEU A 39 -16.52 10.01 18.38
CA LEU A 39 -15.56 10.66 19.29
C LEU A 39 -14.08 10.31 19.00
N SER A 40 -13.62 10.53 17.77
CA SER A 40 -12.22 10.36 17.41
C SER A 40 -11.51 11.71 17.28
N ILE A 41 -10.31 11.80 17.87
CA ILE A 41 -9.43 12.97 17.74
C ILE A 41 -8.83 13.10 16.34
N THR A 42 -8.78 11.99 15.58
CA THR A 42 -8.22 11.96 14.22
C THR A 42 -9.25 12.24 13.14
N THR A 43 -10.52 12.43 13.50
CA THR A 43 -11.57 12.78 12.52
C THR A 43 -11.23 14.08 11.82
N GLY A 44 -11.25 14.05 10.50
CA GLY A 44 -10.98 15.20 9.65
C GLY A 44 -9.50 15.57 9.53
N GLU A 45 -8.56 14.73 9.96
CA GLU A 45 -7.13 14.93 9.65
C GLU A 45 -6.87 14.95 8.13
N VAL A 46 -7.64 14.17 7.38
CA VAL A 46 -7.65 14.15 5.92
C VAL A 46 -9.00 14.62 5.42
N MET A 47 -8.98 15.61 4.52
CA MET A 47 -10.14 16.07 3.77
C MET A 47 -9.67 16.60 2.42
N PHE A 48 -10.35 16.19 1.34
CA PHE A 48 -10.09 16.74 0.02
C PHE A 48 -11.24 16.49 -0.95
N VAL A 49 -11.26 17.28 -2.02
CA VAL A 49 -12.24 17.14 -3.09
C VAL A 49 -11.62 16.40 -4.29
N LYS A 50 -12.31 15.34 -4.73
CA LYS A 50 -12.11 14.75 -6.06
C LYS A 50 -13.48 14.60 -6.71
N THR A 51 -13.84 15.62 -7.49
CA THR A 51 -15.15 15.77 -8.11
C THR A 51 -15.65 14.46 -8.74
N PRO A 52 -16.88 14.01 -8.42
CA PRO A 52 -17.93 14.74 -7.69
C PRO A 52 -17.97 14.50 -6.16
N TYR A 53 -16.95 13.90 -5.57
CA TYR A 53 -17.01 13.46 -4.17
C TYR A 53 -16.13 14.31 -3.26
N LEU A 54 -16.69 14.63 -2.09
CA LEU A 54 -15.92 15.09 -0.94
C LEU A 54 -15.40 13.87 -0.20
N HIS A 55 -14.10 13.81 0.05
CA HIS A 55 -13.46 12.73 0.78
C HIS A 55 -12.98 13.23 2.14
N TYR A 56 -13.14 12.42 3.18
CA TYR A 56 -12.64 12.73 4.51
C TYR A 56 -12.52 11.47 5.37
N ASN A 57 -11.80 11.55 6.47
CA ASN A 57 -11.74 10.45 7.42
C ASN A 57 -12.58 10.69 8.69
N ILE A 58 -13.17 9.62 9.21
CA ILE A 58 -13.77 9.58 10.54
C ILE A 58 -13.01 8.53 11.35
N GLY A 59 -12.13 8.97 12.26
CA GLY A 59 -11.22 8.04 12.91
C GLY A 59 -10.36 7.27 11.89
N PRO A 60 -10.37 5.92 11.90
CA PRO A 60 -9.66 5.10 10.93
C PRO A 60 -10.42 4.88 9.61
N PHE A 61 -11.70 5.26 9.54
CA PHE A 61 -12.53 5.09 8.34
C PHE A 61 -12.28 6.22 7.35
N PHE A 62 -12.40 5.91 6.06
CA PHE A 62 -12.22 6.88 4.99
C PHE A 62 -13.45 6.86 4.11
N GLU A 63 -14.12 8.01 4.04
CA GLU A 63 -15.48 8.15 3.55
C GLU A 63 -15.48 9.04 2.31
N GLN A 64 -16.38 8.74 1.39
CA GLN A 64 -16.79 9.66 0.34
C GLN A 64 -18.21 10.15 0.60
N PHE A 65 -18.46 11.40 0.24
CA PHE A 65 -19.76 12.03 0.39
C PHE A 65 -20.18 12.74 -0.89
N VAL A 66 -21.41 12.47 -1.32
CA VAL A 66 -22.08 13.16 -2.43
C VAL A 66 -23.59 13.08 -2.23
N ASN A 67 -24.34 14.14 -2.55
CA ASN A 67 -25.81 14.13 -2.52
C ASN A 67 -26.44 13.60 -1.22
N LYS A 68 -25.88 13.95 -0.05
CA LYS A 68 -26.31 13.48 1.28
C LYS A 68 -26.16 11.97 1.50
N GLN A 69 -25.40 11.29 0.65
CA GLN A 69 -25.01 9.90 0.82
C GLN A 69 -23.56 9.84 1.23
N GLN A 70 -23.29 9.05 2.27
CA GLN A 70 -21.96 8.72 2.75
C GLN A 70 -21.68 7.24 2.45
N GLU A 71 -20.49 6.95 1.94
CA GLU A 71 -20.03 5.59 1.71
C GLU A 71 -18.59 5.43 2.21
N ASP A 72 -18.34 4.37 2.98
CA ASP A 72 -17.00 3.94 3.33
C ASP A 72 -16.30 3.43 2.08
N ILE A 73 -15.15 4.01 1.77
CA ILE A 73 -14.29 3.64 0.65
C ILE A 73 -12.86 3.39 1.13
N GLY A 74 -12.64 3.21 2.43
CA GLY A 74 -11.31 3.07 2.99
C GLY A 74 -10.63 1.74 2.68
N PRO A 75 -9.28 1.68 2.81
CA PRO A 75 -8.52 0.45 2.67
C PRO A 75 -8.79 -0.56 3.81
N ASN A 76 -9.57 -0.17 4.80
CA ASN A 76 -10.03 -0.98 5.92
C ASN A 76 -11.36 -1.72 5.66
N ARG A 77 -12.01 -1.54 4.50
CA ARG A 77 -13.23 -2.28 4.13
C ARG A 77 -13.01 -3.79 4.15
N GLY A 78 -13.99 -4.53 4.68
CA GLY A 78 -13.96 -6.00 4.73
C GLY A 78 -12.84 -6.54 5.63
N HIS A 79 -11.96 -7.38 5.08
CA HIS A 79 -10.79 -7.87 5.82
C HIS A 79 -9.73 -6.79 6.05
N GLY A 80 -9.73 -5.75 5.22
CA GLY A 80 -8.86 -4.58 5.32
C GLY A 80 -7.36 -4.91 5.35
N LEU A 81 -6.59 -4.02 5.98
CA LEU A 81 -5.17 -4.21 6.23
C LEU A 81 -4.92 -5.20 7.39
N SER A 82 -3.75 -5.85 7.39
CA SER A 82 -3.32 -6.71 8.50
C SER A 82 -3.18 -5.93 9.80
N HIS A 83 -3.20 -6.61 10.95
CA HIS A 83 -3.23 -5.97 12.27
C HIS A 83 -2.14 -4.90 12.47
N ASP A 84 -0.91 -5.20 12.06
CA ASP A 84 0.27 -4.34 12.14
C ASP A 84 0.28 -3.20 11.11
N ARG A 85 -0.68 -3.17 10.18
CA ARG A 85 -0.78 -2.19 9.08
C ARG A 85 -2.05 -1.34 9.16
N ARG A 86 -2.93 -1.62 10.11
CA ARG A 86 -4.12 -0.80 10.37
C ARG A 86 -3.70 0.52 11.00
N GLY A 87 -4.40 1.58 10.65
CA GLY A 87 -4.03 2.92 11.07
C GLY A 87 -5.09 3.95 10.72
N THR A 88 -4.80 5.22 11.03
CA THR A 88 -5.65 6.34 10.66
C THR A 88 -5.13 7.01 9.39
N PRO A 89 -6.01 7.47 8.49
CA PRO A 89 -5.61 8.35 7.41
C PRO A 89 -4.94 9.62 7.97
N ALA A 90 -3.71 9.91 7.53
CA ALA A 90 -2.91 11.01 8.06
C ALA A 90 -2.41 11.99 6.98
N GLY A 91 -2.44 11.59 5.71
CA GLY A 91 -2.03 12.46 4.60
C GLY A 91 -2.70 12.04 3.30
N TYR A 92 -2.79 12.97 2.34
CA TYR A 92 -3.37 12.70 1.04
C TYR A 92 -2.66 13.48 -0.06
N ALA A 93 -2.74 12.97 -1.28
CA ALA A 93 -2.37 13.70 -2.48
C ALA A 93 -3.34 13.36 -3.62
N VAL A 94 -3.87 14.37 -4.29
CA VAL A 94 -4.86 14.18 -5.36
C VAL A 94 -4.17 14.25 -6.72
N ALA A 95 -4.40 13.26 -7.57
CA ALA A 95 -3.96 13.23 -8.96
C ALA A 95 -5.17 13.24 -9.91
N ALA A 96 -4.95 13.49 -11.20
CA ALA A 96 -6.04 13.52 -12.17
C ALA A 96 -6.82 12.20 -12.22
N ARG A 97 -6.12 11.06 -12.27
CA ARG A 97 -6.72 9.72 -12.46
C ARG A 97 -6.92 8.91 -11.17
N GLY A 98 -6.53 9.45 -10.02
CA GLY A 98 -6.64 8.77 -8.73
C GLY A 98 -6.29 9.68 -7.57
N TYR A 99 -6.00 9.09 -6.42
CA TYR A 99 -5.47 9.80 -5.27
C TYR A 99 -4.67 8.84 -4.40
N PHE A 100 -3.85 9.41 -3.53
CA PHE A 100 -3.01 8.69 -2.59
C PHE A 100 -3.46 9.01 -1.17
N LEU A 101 -3.43 8.01 -0.31
CA LEU A 101 -3.79 8.10 1.10
C LEU A 101 -2.66 7.51 1.95
N GLY A 102 -2.15 8.30 2.87
CA GLY A 102 -1.19 7.85 3.88
C GLY A 102 -1.93 7.28 5.07
N ILE A 103 -1.62 6.04 5.44
CA ILE A 103 -2.14 5.36 6.62
C ILE A 103 -1.05 5.36 7.68
N ASP A 104 -1.32 6.01 8.81
CA ASP A 104 -0.46 6.03 9.99
C ASP A 104 -0.80 4.87 10.92
N ALA A 105 0.04 3.84 10.93
CA ALA A 105 -0.13 2.65 11.76
C ALA A 105 0.41 2.80 13.18
N GLY A 106 0.82 4.01 13.59
CA GLY A 106 1.35 4.29 14.91
C GLY A 106 2.79 3.77 15.13
N ARG A 107 3.19 3.69 16.40
CA ARG A 107 4.58 3.35 16.79
C ARG A 107 4.90 1.86 16.71
N ASP A 108 3.87 1.01 16.80
CA ASP A 108 4.02 -0.45 16.81
C ASP A 108 3.63 -1.08 15.47
N GLY A 109 3.19 -0.26 14.50
CA GLY A 109 2.76 -0.69 13.18
C GLY A 109 3.69 -0.24 12.05
N ARG A 110 3.37 -0.68 10.84
CA ARG A 110 4.00 -0.27 9.58
C ARG A 110 3.03 0.59 8.79
N SER A 111 3.32 1.88 8.72
CA SER A 111 2.53 2.83 7.93
C SER A 111 2.65 2.54 6.44
N SER A 112 1.67 2.96 5.66
CA SER A 112 1.67 2.72 4.21
C SER A 112 1.08 3.88 3.42
N VAL A 113 1.57 4.08 2.20
CA VAL A 113 0.88 4.91 1.20
C VAL A 113 0.09 4.00 0.29
N MET A 114 -1.20 4.27 0.19
CA MET A 114 -2.15 3.55 -0.64
C MET A 114 -2.55 4.44 -1.82
N ALA A 115 -2.47 3.94 -3.04
CA ALA A 115 -3.03 4.56 -4.23
C ALA A 115 -4.44 4.00 -4.49
N PHE A 116 -5.42 4.89 -4.68
CA PHE A 116 -6.75 4.52 -5.15
C PHE A 116 -6.83 4.72 -6.66
N LEU A 117 -6.83 3.63 -7.40
CA LEU A 117 -6.85 3.59 -8.87
C LEU A 117 -7.89 2.58 -9.32
N ASN A 118 -8.67 2.91 -10.35
CA ASN A 118 -9.66 2.01 -10.96
C ASN A 118 -10.63 1.34 -9.97
N GLY A 119 -10.95 1.99 -8.86
CA GLY A 119 -11.87 1.47 -7.84
C GLY A 119 -11.23 0.55 -6.79
N GLY A 120 -9.91 0.41 -6.76
CA GLY A 120 -9.18 -0.43 -5.82
C GLY A 120 -8.03 0.30 -5.11
N TRP A 121 -7.70 -0.18 -3.91
CA TRP A 121 -6.53 0.28 -3.16
C TRP A 121 -5.30 -0.58 -3.46
N HIS A 122 -4.20 0.07 -3.77
CA HIS A 122 -2.91 -0.55 -4.03
C HIS A 122 -1.86 0.09 -3.12
N GLU A 123 -1.12 -0.71 -2.35
CA GLU A 123 0.01 -0.16 -1.59
C GLU A 123 1.15 0.17 -2.55
N ILE A 124 1.66 1.40 -2.47
CA ILE A 124 2.82 1.86 -3.27
C ILE A 124 4.05 2.12 -2.41
N LEU A 125 3.88 2.28 -1.10
CA LEU A 125 4.98 2.39 -0.15
C LEU A 125 4.58 1.80 1.18
N ARG A 126 5.52 1.10 1.81
CA ARG A 126 5.41 0.64 3.19
C ARG A 126 6.59 1.17 3.99
N SER A 127 6.32 1.79 5.13
CA SER A 127 7.35 2.28 6.02
C SER A 127 7.94 1.15 6.89
N PRO A 128 9.16 1.33 7.39
CA PRO A 128 9.67 0.54 8.51
C PRO A 128 8.72 0.61 9.72
N MET A 129 8.79 -0.40 10.60
CA MET A 129 7.97 -0.42 11.81
C MET A 129 8.26 0.80 12.69
N GLY A 130 7.19 1.46 13.15
CA GLY A 130 7.23 2.66 13.97
C GLY A 130 7.50 3.97 13.22
N GLU A 131 7.72 3.92 11.91
CA GLU A 131 7.73 5.12 11.06
C GLU A 131 6.30 5.50 10.69
N ARG A 132 5.87 6.67 11.17
CA ARG A 132 4.52 7.21 10.94
C ARG A 132 4.52 8.10 9.72
N ILE A 133 3.63 7.86 8.77
CA ILE A 133 3.41 8.77 7.62
C ILE A 133 2.60 9.97 8.11
N ARG A 134 3.05 11.17 7.76
CA ARG A 134 2.45 12.43 8.22
C ARG A 134 1.83 13.27 7.13
N GLU A 135 2.42 13.25 5.95
CA GLU A 135 1.99 14.13 4.87
C GLU A 135 2.38 13.53 3.52
N LEU A 136 1.53 13.78 2.53
CA LEU A 136 1.78 13.47 1.13
C LEU A 136 1.65 14.74 0.30
N ARG A 137 2.56 14.93 -0.66
CA ARG A 137 2.49 16.05 -1.60
C ARG A 137 2.85 15.59 -3.00
N LEU A 138 1.98 15.94 -3.96
CA LEU A 138 2.25 15.71 -5.37
C LEU A 138 2.96 16.93 -5.95
N GLN A 139 4.13 16.72 -6.54
CA GLN A 139 4.88 17.73 -7.28
C GLN A 139 4.93 17.34 -8.75
N ASN A 140 4.28 18.13 -9.60
CA ASN A 140 4.42 18.01 -11.04
C ASN A 140 5.68 18.77 -11.47
N ILE A 141 6.56 18.10 -12.22
CA ILE A 141 7.80 18.69 -12.73
C ILE A 141 7.70 18.72 -14.25
N PRO A 142 7.80 19.89 -14.91
CA PRO A 142 7.73 19.92 -16.37
C PRO A 142 8.85 19.07 -16.99
N LEU A 143 8.48 18.18 -17.92
CA LEU A 143 9.39 17.30 -18.68
C LEU A 143 10.11 16.23 -17.85
N LEU A 144 9.72 16.01 -16.59
CA LEU A 144 10.24 14.96 -15.73
C LEU A 144 9.08 14.23 -15.04
N PRO A 145 9.28 12.96 -14.60
CA PRO A 145 8.29 12.25 -13.81
C PRO A 145 7.82 13.08 -12.61
N ALA A 146 6.51 13.01 -12.33
CA ALA A 146 5.95 13.66 -11.14
C ALA A 146 6.47 12.96 -9.89
N ARG A 147 6.59 13.70 -8.79
CA ARG A 147 7.06 13.15 -7.51
C ARG A 147 5.95 13.15 -6.48
N LEU A 148 5.69 11.99 -5.91
CA LEU A 148 4.91 11.87 -4.69
C LEU A 148 5.86 11.94 -3.49
N TRP A 149 5.92 13.11 -2.86
CA TRP A 149 6.66 13.30 -1.63
C TRP A 149 5.92 12.65 -0.46
N VAL A 150 6.66 11.92 0.35
CA VAL A 150 6.18 11.22 1.54
C VAL A 150 6.99 11.69 2.73
N THR A 151 6.32 12.34 3.67
CA THR A 151 6.91 12.74 4.95
C THR A 151 6.58 11.71 6.00
N THR A 152 7.62 11.23 6.69
CA THR A 152 7.52 10.38 7.88
C THR A 152 8.02 11.14 9.11
N ASP A 153 7.85 10.57 10.30
CA ASP A 153 8.36 11.16 11.55
C ASP A 153 9.87 11.48 11.49
N ARG A 154 10.67 10.66 10.79
CA ARG A 154 12.14 10.78 10.79
C ARG A 154 12.73 11.21 9.45
N ASN A 155 12.02 11.00 8.34
CA ASN A 155 12.56 11.17 6.99
C ASN A 155 11.55 11.80 6.04
N ILE A 156 12.07 12.41 4.98
CA ILE A 156 11.30 12.83 3.81
C ILE A 156 11.90 12.11 2.61
N GLY A 157 11.05 11.47 1.81
CA GLY A 157 11.44 10.83 0.56
C GLY A 157 10.41 11.11 -0.53
N PHE A 158 10.66 10.62 -1.73
CA PHE A 158 9.69 10.66 -2.81
C PHE A 158 9.64 9.34 -3.58
N ILE A 159 8.52 9.12 -4.25
CA ILE A 159 8.33 8.07 -5.25
C ILE A 159 8.07 8.78 -6.57
N GLU A 160 8.71 8.33 -7.62
CA GLU A 160 8.45 8.83 -8.98
C GLU A 160 7.17 8.18 -9.52
N LEU A 161 6.33 9.00 -10.13
CA LEU A 161 5.10 8.60 -10.80
C LEU A 161 5.30 8.76 -12.30
N GLY A 162 4.93 7.73 -13.06
CA GLY A 162 4.95 7.76 -14.52
C GLY A 162 4.17 8.94 -15.08
N GLU A 163 4.71 9.56 -16.13
CA GLU A 163 4.12 10.71 -16.81
C GLU A 163 3.36 10.26 -18.07
N LEU A 164 3.95 9.33 -18.84
CA LEU A 164 3.45 8.94 -20.17
C LEU A 164 2.55 7.71 -20.14
N THR A 165 2.83 6.79 -19.22
CA THR A 165 2.06 5.56 -19.02
C THR A 165 1.56 5.46 -17.59
N LEU A 166 0.41 4.80 -17.40
CA LEU A 166 -0.08 4.48 -16.06
C LEU A 166 0.80 3.41 -15.41
N GLU A 167 1.38 2.56 -16.23
CA GLU A 167 2.31 1.52 -15.84
C GLU A 167 3.72 2.12 -15.76
N PRO A 168 4.31 2.24 -14.55
CA PRO A 168 5.66 2.76 -14.38
C PRO A 168 6.70 1.92 -15.14
N GLU A 169 6.41 0.63 -15.36
CA GLU A 169 7.26 -0.31 -16.11
C GLU A 169 7.42 0.06 -17.59
N GLN A 170 6.53 0.89 -18.13
CA GLN A 170 6.58 1.33 -19.53
C GLN A 170 7.11 2.75 -19.66
N ASP A 171 7.39 3.43 -18.55
CA ASP A 171 7.93 4.78 -18.54
C ASP A 171 9.45 4.72 -18.35
N GLU A 172 10.19 4.92 -19.45
CA GLU A 172 11.65 4.92 -19.47
C GLU A 172 12.29 5.99 -18.57
N ARG A 173 11.51 6.96 -18.09
CA ARG A 173 12.01 8.07 -17.27
C ARG A 173 11.95 7.78 -15.78
N VAL A 174 11.23 6.75 -15.36
CA VAL A 174 11.10 6.35 -13.96
C VAL A 174 12.24 5.38 -13.63
N GLU A 175 13.03 5.71 -12.60
CA GLU A 175 14.08 4.81 -12.13
C GLU A 175 13.48 3.64 -11.35
N TYR A 176 13.92 2.41 -11.68
CA TYR A 176 13.52 1.21 -10.95
C TYR A 176 14.33 1.09 -9.66
N THR A 177 13.70 0.52 -8.63
CA THR A 177 14.47 0.09 -7.45
C THR A 177 15.27 -1.16 -7.78
N TRP A 178 16.50 -1.23 -7.29
CA TRP A 178 17.42 -2.35 -7.47
C TRP A 178 16.98 -3.67 -6.81
N GLU A 179 15.90 -3.64 -6.01
CA GLU A 179 15.36 -4.79 -5.30
C GLU A 179 13.82 -4.77 -5.31
N SER A 180 13.21 -5.94 -5.51
CA SER A 180 11.80 -6.18 -5.21
C SER A 180 11.61 -7.59 -4.63
N TYR A 181 10.47 -7.83 -3.96
CA TYR A 181 10.14 -9.18 -3.52
C TYR A 181 8.65 -9.50 -3.61
N VAL A 182 8.35 -10.77 -3.87
CA VAL A 182 6.99 -11.32 -3.88
C VAL A 182 6.92 -12.48 -2.92
N ILE A 183 5.94 -12.46 -2.02
CA ILE A 183 5.60 -13.60 -1.15
C ILE A 183 4.38 -14.29 -1.72
N THR A 184 4.50 -15.58 -2.04
CA THR A 184 3.39 -16.36 -2.56
C THR A 184 2.36 -16.66 -1.46
N ALA A 185 1.14 -17.02 -1.88
CA ALA A 185 0.21 -17.71 -1.00
C ALA A 185 0.80 -19.07 -0.54
N TRP A 186 0.16 -19.67 0.46
CA TRP A 186 0.46 -21.03 0.88
C TRP A 186 -0.02 -22.04 -0.16
N TYR A 187 0.89 -22.89 -0.62
CA TYR A 187 0.60 -24.05 -1.44
C TYR A 187 0.33 -25.25 -0.53
N SER A 188 -0.87 -25.83 -0.64
CA SER A 188 -1.30 -27.00 0.13
C SER A 188 -1.80 -28.15 -0.74
N ASP A 189 -1.88 -27.97 -2.06
CA ASP A 189 -2.49 -28.91 -3.01
C ASP A 189 -3.89 -29.38 -2.57
N ASN A 190 -4.64 -28.53 -1.87
CA ASN A 190 -5.94 -28.81 -1.29
C ASN A 190 -5.99 -30.04 -0.32
N LEU A 191 -4.83 -30.50 0.16
CA LEU A 191 -4.70 -31.62 1.08
C LEU A 191 -4.06 -31.13 2.38
N LEU A 192 -4.84 -30.52 3.27
CA LEU A 192 -4.29 -29.86 4.46
C LEU A 192 -3.70 -30.82 5.50
N ASP A 193 -4.15 -32.07 5.53
CA ASP A 193 -3.76 -33.02 6.59
C ASP A 193 -2.55 -33.88 6.24
N ILE A 194 -2.19 -33.95 4.97
CA ILE A 194 -1.11 -34.83 4.47
C ILE A 194 0.20 -34.05 4.42
N ARG A 195 1.23 -34.61 5.06
CA ARG A 195 2.61 -34.13 4.92
C ARG A 195 3.11 -34.45 3.52
N LYS A 196 3.58 -33.43 2.80
CA LYS A 196 4.08 -33.52 1.44
C LYS A 196 5.58 -33.36 1.42
N TYR A 197 6.18 -33.90 0.37
CA TYR A 197 7.58 -33.68 0.05
C TYR A 197 7.69 -32.65 -1.07
N TRP A 198 8.37 -31.54 -0.78
CA TRP A 198 8.56 -30.44 -1.73
C TRP A 198 9.91 -30.61 -2.40
N ALA A 199 9.91 -31.25 -3.57
CA ALA A 199 11.15 -31.70 -4.20
C ALA A 199 11.92 -30.57 -4.89
N HIS A 200 11.23 -29.84 -5.76
CA HIS A 200 11.85 -28.88 -6.67
C HIS A 200 10.99 -27.63 -6.83
N LEU A 201 11.67 -26.49 -6.99
CA LEU A 201 11.06 -25.27 -7.50
C LEU A 201 11.72 -24.94 -8.84
N LYS A 202 10.89 -24.84 -9.88
CA LYS A 202 11.30 -24.41 -11.22
C LYS A 202 10.71 -23.04 -11.49
N LEU A 203 11.56 -22.08 -11.83
CA LEU A 203 11.13 -20.75 -12.26
C LEU A 203 11.24 -20.67 -13.78
N PHE A 204 10.24 -20.03 -14.39
CA PHE A 204 10.28 -19.59 -15.77
C PHE A 204 10.43 -18.07 -15.76
N THR A 205 11.49 -17.57 -16.37
CA THR A 205 11.91 -16.17 -16.26
C THR A 205 12.40 -15.63 -17.60
N GLU A 206 12.38 -14.31 -17.75
CA GLU A 206 12.99 -13.61 -18.87
C GLU A 206 13.96 -12.57 -18.34
N GLY A 207 15.07 -12.33 -19.04
CA GLY A 207 16.01 -11.24 -18.71
C GLY A 207 16.93 -11.48 -17.51
N LEU A 208 17.10 -12.71 -17.01
CA LEU A 208 18.15 -12.98 -16.02
C LEU A 208 19.54 -12.91 -16.64
N ILE A 209 20.45 -12.26 -15.94
CA ILE A 209 21.84 -12.07 -16.35
C ILE A 209 22.70 -12.40 -15.13
N GLY A 210 23.46 -13.49 -15.20
CA GLY A 210 24.36 -13.92 -14.12
C GLY A 210 25.16 -12.76 -13.51
N ASP A 211 25.20 -12.71 -12.19
CA ASP A 211 25.85 -11.68 -11.35
C ASP A 211 25.29 -10.25 -11.45
N LYS A 212 24.25 -10.00 -12.27
CA LYS A 212 23.64 -8.67 -12.44
C LYS A 212 22.15 -8.64 -12.15
N VAL A 213 21.39 -9.60 -12.67
CA VAL A 213 19.93 -9.71 -12.52
C VAL A 213 19.61 -11.11 -12.07
N GLU A 214 19.25 -11.27 -10.79
CA GLU A 214 19.06 -12.57 -10.16
C GLU A 214 17.82 -12.61 -9.26
N ILE A 215 17.33 -13.82 -9.01
CA ILE A 215 16.23 -14.09 -8.07
C ILE A 215 16.76 -14.96 -6.92
N SER A 216 16.87 -14.36 -5.75
CA SER A 216 17.10 -15.07 -4.50
C SER A 216 15.78 -15.64 -3.98
N VAL A 217 15.71 -16.95 -3.81
CA VAL A 217 14.51 -17.62 -3.29
C VAL A 217 14.67 -18.02 -1.84
N PHE A 218 13.62 -17.77 -1.07
CA PHE A 218 13.44 -18.28 0.27
C PHE A 218 12.15 -19.09 0.34
N TYR A 219 12.09 -20.07 1.24
CA TYR A 219 10.89 -20.86 1.48
C TYR A 219 10.57 -20.95 2.96
N GLN A 220 9.31 -21.23 3.24
CA GLN A 220 8.83 -21.53 4.57
C GLN A 220 7.87 -22.71 4.51
N VAL A 221 7.96 -23.60 5.51
CA VAL A 221 7.04 -24.71 5.74
C VAL A 221 6.30 -24.50 7.05
N ASP A 222 5.11 -25.07 7.16
CA ASP A 222 4.21 -24.94 8.32
C ASP A 222 4.58 -25.79 9.53
N ASP A 223 5.69 -26.52 9.45
CA ASP A 223 6.24 -27.36 10.51
C ASP A 223 7.52 -26.74 11.11
N ALA A 224 7.84 -25.49 10.74
CA ALA A 224 8.88 -24.74 11.41
C ALA A 224 8.31 -24.29 12.76
N ASP A 225 9.02 -24.58 13.86
CA ASP A 225 8.70 -24.16 15.24
C ASP A 225 8.54 -22.63 15.43
N ASP A 226 8.67 -21.86 14.35
CA ASP A 226 8.60 -20.42 14.28
C ASP A 226 7.97 -20.02 12.93
N ASP A 227 6.71 -19.57 12.97
CA ASP A 227 5.90 -19.16 11.80
C ASP A 227 6.47 -17.93 11.06
N ASP A 228 7.64 -17.42 11.48
CA ASP A 228 8.34 -16.30 10.86
C ASP A 228 9.72 -16.68 10.25
N LYS A 229 10.12 -17.95 10.30
CA LYS A 229 11.44 -18.38 9.82
C LYS A 229 11.47 -18.68 8.31
N TRP A 230 12.25 -17.89 7.57
CA TRP A 230 12.53 -18.10 6.15
C TRP A 230 13.86 -18.83 5.92
N TYR A 231 13.84 -19.86 5.07
CA TYR A 231 15.02 -20.64 4.68
C TYR A 231 15.46 -20.25 3.28
N LYS A 232 16.71 -19.79 3.11
CA LYS A 232 17.26 -19.40 1.81
C LYS A 232 17.67 -20.62 0.98
N PHE A 233 17.42 -20.59 -0.34
CA PHE A 233 18.05 -21.52 -1.27
C PHE A 233 19.56 -21.29 -1.33
N LYS A 234 20.33 -22.35 -1.60
CA LYS A 234 21.80 -22.28 -1.62
C LYS A 234 22.33 -21.36 -2.73
N SER A 235 21.66 -21.37 -3.88
CA SER A 235 22.04 -20.61 -5.07
C SER A 235 20.86 -19.76 -5.53
N PRO A 236 21.12 -18.55 -6.04
CA PRO A 236 20.10 -17.75 -6.70
C PRO A 236 19.72 -18.36 -8.07
N TYR A 237 18.60 -17.92 -8.61
CA TYR A 237 18.22 -18.17 -9.99
C TYR A 237 18.74 -17.03 -10.86
N ASP A 238 19.50 -17.39 -11.88
CA ASP A 238 20.29 -16.50 -12.74
C ASP A 238 20.27 -16.92 -14.22
N ILE A 239 19.53 -18.00 -14.55
CA ILE A 239 19.42 -18.56 -15.91
C ILE A 239 17.97 -18.49 -16.40
N SER A 240 17.76 -17.79 -17.52
CA SER A 240 16.53 -17.81 -18.32
C SER A 240 16.64 -18.81 -19.50
N PRO A 241 15.53 -19.37 -20.04
CA PRO A 241 14.15 -19.11 -19.65
C PRO A 241 13.66 -20.00 -18.51
N SER A 242 14.42 -21.02 -18.11
CA SER A 242 14.02 -21.88 -17.00
C SER A 242 15.21 -22.44 -16.25
N GLN A 243 15.10 -22.44 -14.92
CA GLN A 243 16.08 -23.01 -14.02
C GLN A 243 15.35 -23.67 -12.85
N GLU A 244 15.95 -24.73 -12.31
CA GLU A 244 15.32 -25.56 -11.31
C GLU A 244 16.33 -25.92 -10.21
N TYR A 245 15.88 -25.80 -8.96
CA TYR A 245 16.66 -26.21 -7.80
C TYR A 245 15.84 -27.09 -6.87
N ARG A 246 16.53 -27.97 -6.14
CA ARG A 246 15.94 -28.76 -5.06
C ARG A 246 15.65 -27.88 -3.86
N VAL A 247 14.42 -27.95 -3.34
CA VAL A 247 14.03 -27.19 -2.15
C VAL A 247 14.79 -27.73 -0.94
N GLY A 248 15.53 -26.87 -0.23
CA GLY A 248 16.37 -27.23 0.91
C GLY A 248 17.32 -28.41 0.66
N GLY A 249 17.83 -28.56 -0.57
CA GLY A 249 18.72 -29.67 -0.93
C GLY A 249 18.01 -31.03 -1.15
N GLY A 250 16.69 -31.07 -1.11
CA GLY A 250 15.88 -32.27 -1.36
C GLY A 250 15.48 -33.03 -0.08
N GLN A 251 15.31 -32.32 1.03
CA GLN A 251 14.88 -32.93 2.31
C GLN A 251 13.73 -32.18 2.97
N VAL A 252 13.04 -31.31 2.24
CA VAL A 252 12.00 -30.44 2.80
C VAL A 252 10.64 -31.12 2.70
N GLY A 253 9.99 -31.30 3.86
CA GLY A 253 8.63 -31.80 3.94
C GLY A 253 7.79 -31.04 4.95
N GLY A 254 6.53 -30.79 4.61
CA GLY A 254 5.55 -30.04 5.40
C GLY A 254 4.17 -30.21 4.80
N LYS A 255 3.10 -29.79 5.48
CA LYS A 255 1.75 -29.88 4.89
C LYS A 255 1.51 -28.73 3.92
N ARG A 256 2.15 -27.58 4.15
CA ARG A 256 2.10 -26.39 3.29
C ARG A 256 3.49 -25.82 3.05
N ILE A 257 3.67 -25.15 1.92
CA ILE A 257 4.88 -24.37 1.61
C ILE A 257 4.50 -23.01 1.01
N ARG A 258 5.31 -21.99 1.28
CA ARG A 258 5.26 -20.71 0.54
C ARG A 258 6.66 -20.25 0.20
N PHE A 259 6.77 -19.38 -0.79
CA PHE A 259 8.04 -18.85 -1.29
C PHE A 259 8.08 -17.33 -1.17
N LEU A 260 9.26 -16.80 -0.88
CA LEU A 260 9.60 -15.40 -1.06
C LEU A 260 10.63 -15.34 -2.19
N LEU A 261 10.25 -14.70 -3.29
CA LEU A 261 11.09 -14.46 -4.45
C LEU A 261 11.62 -13.03 -4.32
N ARG A 262 12.91 -12.86 -4.05
CA ARG A 262 13.57 -11.55 -4.03
C ARG A 262 14.32 -11.36 -5.35
N MET A 263 13.86 -10.43 -6.16
CA MET A 263 14.47 -10.05 -7.43
C MET A 263 15.44 -8.90 -7.16
N ASN A 264 16.68 -9.02 -7.63
CA ASN A 264 17.68 -7.95 -7.53
C ASN A 264 18.24 -7.63 -8.91
N THR A 265 18.55 -6.36 -9.14
CA THR A 265 19.32 -5.87 -10.29
C THR A 265 20.47 -4.99 -9.82
N SER A 266 21.63 -5.10 -10.46
CA SER A 266 22.75 -4.16 -10.29
C SER A 266 22.69 -2.99 -11.27
N ASP A 267 21.69 -2.97 -12.15
CA ASP A 267 21.42 -1.90 -13.10
C ASP A 267 20.44 -0.92 -12.43
N ALA A 268 21.00 0.08 -11.76
CA ALA A 268 20.28 1.16 -11.09
C ALA A 268 20.85 2.51 -11.55
#